data_AF-A0A0S2S2F2-F1
#
_entry.id   AF-A0A0S2S2F2-F1
#
_cell.length_a   1.000
_cell.length_b   1.000
_cell.length_c   1.000
_cell.angle_alpha   90.00
_cell.angle_beta   90.00
_cell.angle_gamma   90.00
#
_symmetry.space_group_name_H-M   'P 1'
#
loop_
_entity.id
_entity.type
_entity.pdbx_description
1 polymer ?
#
loop_
_entity_poly.entity_id
_entity_poly.type
_entity_poly.pdbx_seq_one_letter_code
_entity_poly.pdbx_strand_id
1 'polypeptide(L)'
;MSFEIPLRDQTIHFQDIVNLTDAQQTVILEASPSKTFEEWMMLDKGLNIQLTIEQRETVLRLKNGLVASKDNRELVKGDIIIFSRHARERIAVRVDKLPKEAPPTFDSILLVIQLVIESDIVDHQAEWKGFTNLAYTLIHAGYGEKFKITVSFEMVDREHIKVITVTNEHISKLTTSLMDLPEIGDKLRAFKQELGGMDS
;
A
#
# COMPACT_ATOMS: atom_id res chain seq x y z
N MET A 1 2.06 -5.09 19.93
CA MET A 1 3.19 -5.25 20.86
C MET A 1 4.35 -4.45 20.29
N SER A 2 5.16 -3.81 21.12
CA SER A 2 6.26 -2.96 20.67
C SER A 2 7.58 -3.39 21.27
N PHE A 3 8.67 -3.16 20.54
CA PHE A 3 10.03 -3.40 21.01
C PHE A 3 10.99 -2.36 20.41
N GLU A 4 12.15 -2.19 21.03
CA GLU A 4 13.15 -1.23 20.59
C GLU A 4 14.11 -1.86 19.59
N ILE A 5 14.37 -1.16 18.49
CA ILE A 5 15.33 -1.56 17.46
C ILE A 5 16.48 -0.56 17.45
N PRO A 6 17.69 -0.95 17.87
CA PRO A 6 18.87 -0.09 17.78
C PRO A 6 19.36 0.01 16.34
N LEU A 7 19.38 1.22 15.78
CA LEU A 7 20.16 1.56 14.59
C LEU A 7 21.53 2.09 15.00
N ARG A 8 22.40 2.37 14.01
CA ARG A 8 23.74 2.91 14.26
C ARG A 8 23.73 4.28 14.94
N ASP A 9 22.72 5.10 14.65
CA ASP A 9 22.61 6.51 15.06
C ASP A 9 21.41 6.83 15.95
N GLN A 10 20.43 5.94 16.06
CA GLN A 10 19.22 6.14 16.86
C GLN A 10 18.55 4.82 17.25
N THR A 11 17.58 4.89 18.15
CA THR A 11 16.70 3.76 18.49
C THR A 11 15.31 4.01 17.95
N ILE A 12 14.71 2.99 17.33
CA ILE A 12 13.34 3.02 16.81
C ILE A 12 12.44 2.23 17.74
N HIS A 13 11.26 2.77 18.03
CA HIS A 13 10.20 2.02 18.70
C HIS A 13 9.35 1.32 17.65
N PHE A 14 9.54 0.01 17.48
CA PHE A 14 8.77 -0.77 16.53
C PHE A 14 7.32 -0.89 17.01
N GLN A 15 6.39 -0.55 16.14
CA GLN A 15 4.96 -0.63 16.36
C GLN A 15 4.27 -1.03 15.05
N ASP A 16 3.66 -2.21 15.07
CA ASP A 16 3.01 -2.78 13.90
C ASP A 16 1.65 -3.41 14.27
N ILE A 17 0.84 -3.66 13.25
CA ILE A 17 -0.44 -4.33 13.29
C ILE A 17 -0.33 -5.84 13.51
N VAL A 18 0.85 -6.42 13.26
CA VAL A 18 1.16 -7.82 13.59
C VAL A 18 2.18 -7.91 14.72
N ASN A 19 2.06 -8.94 15.55
CA ASN A 19 3.10 -9.25 16.52
C ASN A 19 4.15 -10.13 15.85
N LEU A 20 5.41 -9.70 15.90
CA LEU A 20 6.53 -10.48 15.38
C LEU A 20 6.91 -11.60 16.35
N THR A 21 7.23 -12.77 15.81
CA THR A 21 7.82 -13.87 16.58
C THR A 21 9.24 -13.51 17.02
N ASP A 22 9.74 -14.15 18.08
CA ASP A 22 11.11 -13.93 18.55
C ASP A 22 12.15 -14.14 17.43
N ALA A 23 11.93 -15.15 16.58
CA ALA A 23 12.80 -15.39 15.43
C ALA A 23 12.79 -14.21 14.44
N GLN A 24 11.62 -13.65 14.12
CA GLN A 24 11.51 -12.48 13.24
C GLN A 24 12.15 -11.23 13.86
N GLN A 25 11.96 -11.02 15.17
CA GLN A 25 12.59 -9.91 15.90
C GLN A 25 14.11 -10.03 15.88
N THR A 26 14.66 -11.22 16.12
CA THR A 26 16.11 -11.47 16.07
C THR A 26 16.69 -11.09 14.71
N VAL A 27 16.03 -11.44 13.60
CA VAL A 27 16.52 -11.06 12.25
C VAL A 27 16.65 -9.53 12.12
N ILE A 28 15.68 -8.77 12.63
CA ILE A 28 15.72 -7.30 12.62
C ILE A 28 16.83 -6.78 13.53
N LEU A 29 16.91 -7.29 14.76
CA LEU A 29 17.86 -6.84 15.79
C LEU A 29 19.33 -7.14 15.42
N GLU A 30 19.60 -8.22 14.69
CA GLU A 30 20.95 -8.55 14.21
C GLU A 30 21.38 -7.64 13.05
N ALA A 31 20.45 -7.30 12.14
CA ALA A 31 20.77 -6.51 10.96
C ALA A 31 20.80 -4.99 11.24
N SER A 32 19.91 -4.53 12.11
CA SER A 32 19.62 -3.10 12.34
C SER A 32 20.82 -2.22 12.74
N PRO A 33 21.77 -2.65 13.60
CA PRO A 33 22.86 -1.78 14.06
C PRO A 33 23.91 -1.47 12.97
N SER A 34 23.87 -2.19 11.84
CA SER A 34 24.84 -2.04 10.76
C SER A 34 24.69 -0.74 9.96
N LYS A 35 23.55 -0.05 10.08
CA LYS A 35 23.18 1.13 9.27
C LYS A 35 22.50 2.19 10.12
N THR A 36 22.65 3.43 9.67
CA THR A 36 21.87 4.59 10.11
C THR A 36 20.44 4.51 9.58
N PHE A 37 19.55 5.32 10.14
CA PHE A 37 18.19 5.47 9.62
C PHE A 37 18.17 5.88 8.14
N GLU A 38 18.98 6.86 7.76
CA GLU A 38 19.04 7.35 6.39
C GLU A 38 19.52 6.27 5.42
N GLU A 39 20.57 5.51 5.79
CA GLU A 39 21.06 4.38 4.99
C GLU A 39 19.99 3.30 4.79
N TRP A 40 19.18 2.99 5.82
CA TRP A 40 18.05 2.06 5.72
C TRP A 40 16.97 2.57 4.75
N MET A 41 16.64 3.86 4.81
CA MET A 41 15.66 4.48 3.93
C MET A 41 16.10 4.53 2.46
N MET A 42 17.40 4.65 2.21
CA MET A 42 17.96 4.70 0.85
C MET A 42 18.09 3.32 0.18
N LEU A 43 17.85 2.21 0.90
CA LEU A 43 17.93 0.89 0.31
C LEU A 43 16.84 0.68 -0.76
N ASP A 44 17.22 0.09 -1.88
CA ASP A 44 16.28 -0.39 -2.89
C ASP A 44 15.37 -1.48 -2.33
N LYS A 45 15.93 -2.37 -1.50
CA LYS A 45 15.22 -3.47 -0.84
C LYS A 45 15.62 -3.54 0.63
N GLY A 46 14.63 -3.76 1.48
CA GLY A 46 14.79 -3.89 2.92
C GLY A 46 15.06 -5.33 3.34
N LEU A 47 14.92 -5.54 4.63
CA LEU A 47 14.99 -6.87 5.23
C LEU A 47 13.65 -7.59 5.04
N ASN A 48 13.69 -8.78 4.43
CA ASN A 48 12.48 -9.57 4.24
C ASN A 48 12.17 -10.37 5.51
N ILE A 49 10.94 -10.20 6.00
CA ILE A 49 10.39 -10.89 7.16
C ILE A 49 9.34 -11.89 6.68
N GLN A 50 9.59 -13.17 6.88
CA GLN A 50 8.66 -14.25 6.49
C GLN A 50 7.44 -14.21 7.40
N LEU A 51 6.25 -13.97 6.84
CA LEU A 51 5.01 -13.90 7.59
C LEU A 51 4.40 -15.28 7.81
N THR A 52 3.82 -15.49 9.00
CA THR A 52 2.97 -16.65 9.26
C THR A 52 1.62 -16.50 8.55
N ILE A 53 0.86 -17.60 8.47
CA ILE A 53 -0.52 -17.55 7.95
C ILE A 53 -1.37 -16.58 8.79
N GLU A 54 -1.31 -16.68 10.11
CA GLU A 54 -2.07 -15.83 11.03
C GLU A 54 -1.72 -14.34 10.89
N GLN A 55 -0.43 -14.01 10.68
CA GLN A 55 -0.01 -12.63 10.45
C GLN A 55 -0.60 -12.07 9.15
N ARG A 56 -0.59 -12.86 8.07
CA ARG A 56 -1.20 -12.46 6.79
C ARG A 56 -2.72 -12.28 6.90
N GLU A 57 -3.40 -13.16 7.61
CA GLU A 57 -4.83 -13.04 7.91
C GLU A 57 -5.13 -11.79 8.75
N THR A 58 -4.24 -11.43 9.68
CA THR A 58 -4.36 -10.22 10.49
C THR A 58 -4.28 -8.96 9.62
N VAL A 59 -3.29 -8.90 8.71
CA VAL A 59 -3.14 -7.82 7.73
C VAL A 59 -4.39 -7.67 6.86
N LEU A 60 -4.90 -8.77 6.30
CA LEU A 60 -6.11 -8.75 5.47
C LEU A 60 -7.33 -8.30 6.27
N ARG A 61 -7.50 -8.81 7.48
CA ARG A 61 -8.63 -8.47 8.35
C ARG A 61 -8.65 -6.99 8.69
N LEU A 62 -7.49 -6.42 9.04
CA LEU A 62 -7.40 -4.99 9.33
C LEU A 62 -7.67 -4.15 8.07
N LYS A 63 -7.02 -4.47 6.94
CA LYS A 63 -7.28 -3.82 5.65
C LYS A 63 -8.77 -3.82 5.34
N ASN A 64 -9.41 -4.98 5.39
CA ASN A 64 -10.84 -5.14 5.11
C ASN A 64 -11.70 -4.35 6.10
N GLY A 65 -11.34 -4.31 7.38
CA GLY A 65 -12.03 -3.50 8.38
C GLY A 65 -11.95 -1.99 8.10
N LEU A 66 -10.77 -1.49 7.69
CA LEU A 66 -10.57 -0.08 7.37
C LEU A 66 -11.36 0.36 6.13
N VAL A 67 -11.45 -0.51 5.11
CA VAL A 67 -12.13 -0.19 3.85
C VAL A 67 -13.61 -0.61 3.81
N ALA A 68 -14.08 -1.38 4.79
CA ALA A 68 -15.44 -1.91 4.80
C ALA A 68 -16.49 -0.78 4.71
N SER A 69 -17.46 -0.98 3.82
CA SER A 69 -18.62 -0.08 3.63
C SER A 69 -18.27 1.35 3.21
N LYS A 70 -17.05 1.59 2.71
CA LYS A 70 -16.61 2.89 2.21
C LYS A 70 -16.32 2.82 0.73
N ASP A 71 -16.70 3.86 0.00
CA ASP A 71 -16.28 4.02 -1.38
C ASP A 71 -14.87 4.62 -1.49
N ASN A 72 -14.33 4.59 -2.70
CA ASN A 72 -12.98 5.04 -3.02
C ASN A 72 -12.76 6.51 -2.63
N ARG A 73 -13.78 7.36 -2.77
CA ARG A 73 -13.71 8.81 -2.51
C ARG A 73 -13.75 9.09 -1.03
N GLU A 74 -14.55 8.35 -0.28
CA GLU A 74 -14.59 8.40 1.18
C GLU A 74 -13.25 8.01 1.78
N LEU A 75 -12.58 7.00 1.20
CA LEU A 75 -11.25 6.57 1.64
C LEU A 75 -10.17 7.64 1.40
N VAL A 76 -10.26 8.41 0.31
CA VAL A 76 -9.38 9.58 0.08
C VAL A 76 -9.73 10.71 1.05
N LYS A 77 -11.00 11.11 1.10
CA LYS A 77 -11.44 12.28 1.85
C LYS A 77 -11.26 12.12 3.36
N GLY A 78 -11.40 10.89 3.85
CA GLY A 78 -11.19 10.53 5.26
C GLY A 78 -9.73 10.27 5.62
N ASP A 79 -8.79 10.42 4.68
CA ASP A 79 -7.37 10.09 4.84
C ASP A 79 -7.13 8.64 5.32
N ILE A 80 -8.03 7.71 4.97
CA ILE A 80 -7.91 6.29 5.35
C ILE A 80 -6.90 5.59 4.45
N ILE A 81 -6.83 5.97 3.17
CA ILE A 81 -5.77 5.54 2.27
C ILE A 81 -4.97 6.76 1.82
N ILE A 82 -3.71 6.80 2.23
CA ILE A 82 -2.79 7.88 1.88
C ILE A 82 -1.68 7.36 0.97
N PHE A 83 -1.14 8.23 0.12
CA PHE A 83 -0.10 7.87 -0.83
C PHE A 83 1.20 8.57 -0.47
N SER A 84 2.27 7.81 -0.29
CA SER A 84 3.62 8.37 -0.22
C SER A 84 3.97 9.12 -1.50
N ARG A 85 4.95 10.02 -1.42
CA ARG A 85 5.49 10.70 -2.62
C ARG A 85 5.93 9.69 -3.68
N HIS A 86 6.65 8.64 -3.26
CA HIS A 86 7.12 7.61 -4.17
C HIS A 86 5.94 6.89 -4.86
N ALA A 87 4.90 6.52 -4.13
CA ALA A 87 3.70 5.92 -4.72
C ALA A 87 3.06 6.84 -5.77
N ARG A 88 2.89 8.13 -5.46
CA ARG A 88 2.33 9.11 -6.41
C ARG A 88 3.16 9.21 -7.69
N GLU A 89 4.48 9.29 -7.57
CA GLU A 89 5.41 9.28 -8.71
C GLU A 89 5.26 7.99 -9.54
N ARG A 90 5.17 6.83 -8.88
CA ARG A 90 4.97 5.55 -9.59
C ARG A 90 3.62 5.52 -10.30
N ILE A 91 2.56 6.05 -9.72
CA ILE A 91 1.23 6.08 -10.32
C ILE A 91 1.24 6.97 -11.58
N ALA A 92 1.78 8.18 -11.49
CA ALA A 92 1.87 9.10 -12.62
C ALA A 92 2.63 8.47 -13.80
N VAL A 93 3.80 7.89 -13.53
CA VAL A 93 4.65 7.30 -14.59
C VAL A 93 4.05 6.00 -15.14
N ARG A 94 3.56 5.11 -14.27
CA ARG A 94 3.16 3.76 -14.69
C ARG A 94 1.72 3.70 -15.19
N VAL A 95 0.81 4.46 -14.57
CA VAL A 95 -0.63 4.46 -14.86
C VAL A 95 -1.00 5.53 -15.86
N ASP A 96 -0.69 6.78 -15.54
CA ASP A 96 -1.07 7.90 -16.40
C ASP A 96 -0.13 8.09 -17.59
N LYS A 97 1.04 7.43 -17.59
CA LYS A 97 2.13 7.64 -18.57
C LYS A 97 2.61 9.09 -18.62
N LEU A 98 2.57 9.77 -17.48
CA LEU A 98 3.02 11.14 -17.31
C LEU A 98 4.51 11.20 -16.90
N PRO A 99 5.17 12.37 -17.06
CA PRO A 99 6.49 12.60 -16.49
C PRO A 99 6.53 12.35 -14.97
N LYS A 100 7.70 12.02 -14.43
CA LYS A 100 7.86 11.67 -13.00
C LYS A 100 7.43 12.80 -12.07
N GLU A 101 7.62 14.04 -12.50
CA GLU A 101 7.34 15.25 -11.75
C GLU A 101 5.86 15.65 -11.82
N ALA A 102 5.08 15.06 -12.73
CA ALA A 102 3.67 15.35 -12.86
C ALA A 102 2.88 14.61 -11.76
N PRO A 103 1.86 15.25 -11.16
CA PRO A 103 0.97 14.56 -10.24
C PRO A 103 0.14 13.50 -11.00
N PRO A 104 -0.20 12.37 -10.37
CA PRO A 104 -1.11 11.40 -10.96
C PRO A 104 -2.52 11.99 -11.09
N THR A 105 -3.29 11.47 -12.04
CA THR A 105 -4.70 11.83 -12.19
C THR A 105 -5.52 11.31 -11.01
N PHE A 106 -6.63 11.99 -10.70
CA PHE A 106 -7.51 11.54 -9.63
C PHE A 106 -8.12 10.15 -9.91
N ASP A 107 -8.46 9.86 -11.16
CA ASP A 107 -8.97 8.55 -11.58
C ASP A 107 -7.95 7.44 -11.33
N SER A 108 -6.66 7.68 -11.60
CA SER A 108 -5.59 6.73 -11.29
C SER A 108 -5.38 6.51 -9.80
N ILE A 109 -5.59 7.54 -8.97
CA ILE A 109 -5.61 7.39 -7.51
C ILE A 109 -6.79 6.50 -7.07
N LEU A 110 -8.00 6.78 -7.57
CA LEU A 110 -9.19 5.98 -7.26
C LEU A 110 -9.06 4.52 -7.72
N LEU A 111 -8.38 4.29 -8.85
CA LEU A 111 -8.06 2.97 -9.37
C LEU A 111 -7.16 2.20 -8.42
N VAL A 112 -6.08 2.81 -7.94
CA VAL A 112 -5.18 2.13 -6.99
C VAL A 112 -5.89 1.84 -5.66
N ILE A 113 -6.76 2.75 -5.21
CA ILE A 113 -7.61 2.50 -4.04
C ILE A 113 -8.52 1.30 -4.27
N GLN A 114 -9.18 1.23 -5.43
CA GLN A 114 -10.01 0.07 -5.77
C GLN A 114 -9.21 -1.23 -5.66
N LEU A 115 -7.98 -1.22 -6.15
CA LEU A 115 -7.13 -2.41 -6.10
C LEU A 115 -6.66 -2.74 -4.68
N VAL A 116 -6.48 -1.76 -3.79
CA VAL A 116 -6.27 -2.03 -2.35
C VAL A 116 -7.51 -2.69 -1.74
N ILE A 117 -8.71 -2.20 -2.07
CA ILE A 117 -9.98 -2.77 -1.59
C ILE A 117 -10.10 -4.23 -2.04
N GLU A 118 -9.90 -4.49 -3.33
CA GLU A 118 -10.11 -5.80 -3.96
C GLU A 118 -8.98 -6.80 -3.71
N SER A 119 -7.80 -6.34 -3.26
CA SER A 119 -6.70 -7.25 -2.91
C SER A 119 -7.09 -8.15 -1.74
N ASP A 120 -6.98 -9.46 -1.97
CA ASP A 120 -7.41 -10.54 -1.09
C ASP A 120 -6.26 -11.44 -0.65
N ILE A 121 -5.05 -11.21 -1.16
CA ILE A 121 -3.84 -11.95 -0.82
C ILE A 121 -2.80 -11.00 -0.24
N VAL A 122 -2.11 -11.43 0.82
CA VAL A 122 -0.89 -10.80 1.34
C VAL A 122 0.28 -11.71 1.00
N ASP A 123 1.34 -11.12 0.44
CA ASP A 123 2.58 -11.83 0.13
C ASP A 123 3.13 -12.52 1.39
N HIS A 124 3.78 -13.66 1.22
CA HIS A 124 4.45 -14.38 2.31
C HIS A 124 5.58 -13.59 2.98
N GLN A 125 6.05 -12.50 2.36
CA GLN A 125 7.10 -11.64 2.90
C GLN A 125 6.60 -10.23 3.14
N ALA A 126 6.92 -9.68 4.30
CA ALA A 126 6.91 -8.25 4.56
C ALA A 126 8.34 -7.69 4.48
N GLU A 127 8.46 -6.39 4.27
CA GLU A 127 9.75 -5.70 4.19
C GLU A 127 9.90 -4.72 5.35
N TRP A 128 11.06 -4.74 6.01
CA TRP A 128 11.45 -3.73 6.99
C TRP A 128 12.61 -2.88 6.46
N LYS A 129 12.45 -1.55 6.47
CA LYS A 129 13.44 -0.58 5.98
C LYS A 129 13.78 0.49 7.01
N GLY A 130 13.97 0.09 8.26
CA GLY A 130 14.30 1.04 9.31
C GLY A 130 13.13 1.96 9.69
N PHE A 131 11.87 1.60 9.39
CA PHE A 131 10.69 2.31 9.87
C PHE A 131 10.16 1.67 11.16
N THR A 132 9.19 2.32 11.81
CA THR A 132 8.51 1.79 12.99
C THR A 132 7.65 0.56 12.68
N ASN A 133 7.29 0.34 11.42
CA ASN A 133 6.42 -0.74 10.96
C ASN A 133 6.99 -1.42 9.70
N LEU A 134 6.35 -2.52 9.33
CA LEU A 134 6.57 -3.29 8.13
C LEU A 134 5.79 -2.73 6.95
N ALA A 135 6.36 -2.97 5.77
CA ALA A 135 5.69 -2.82 4.50
C ALA A 135 5.19 -4.18 4.02
N TYR A 136 3.89 -4.28 3.78
CA TYR A 136 3.18 -5.46 3.32
C TYR A 136 2.88 -5.36 1.85
N THR A 137 3.02 -6.46 1.10
CA THR A 137 2.62 -6.49 -0.30
C THR A 137 1.25 -7.15 -0.46
N LEU A 138 0.28 -6.37 -0.93
CA LEU A 138 -1.05 -6.81 -1.29
C LEU A 138 -1.08 -7.25 -2.75
N ILE A 139 -1.76 -8.37 -2.99
CA ILE A 139 -1.90 -9.01 -4.29
C ILE A 139 -3.39 -9.24 -4.55
N HIS A 140 -3.82 -8.94 -5.76
CA HIS A 140 -5.17 -9.21 -6.21
C HIS A 140 -5.21 -10.58 -6.91
N ALA A 141 -6.00 -11.55 -6.41
CA ALA A 141 -6.04 -12.91 -6.96
C ALA A 141 -6.29 -12.96 -8.49
N GLY A 142 -7.21 -12.15 -9.00
CA GLY A 142 -7.51 -12.09 -10.45
C GLY A 142 -6.37 -11.57 -11.34
N TYR A 143 -5.43 -10.79 -10.79
CA TYR A 143 -4.31 -10.22 -11.54
C TYR A 143 -2.96 -10.84 -11.15
N GLY A 144 -2.92 -11.57 -10.04
CA GLY A 144 -1.74 -12.24 -9.50
C GLY A 144 -0.57 -11.29 -9.31
N GLU A 145 0.65 -11.79 -9.54
CA GLU A 145 1.88 -11.00 -9.38
C GLU A 145 2.04 -9.81 -10.33
N LYS A 146 1.15 -9.67 -11.32
CA LYS A 146 1.19 -8.53 -12.27
C LYS A 146 0.88 -7.21 -11.58
N PHE A 147 0.19 -7.27 -10.44
CA PHE A 147 -0.16 -6.10 -9.69
C PHE A 147 0.12 -6.31 -8.20
N LYS A 148 1.14 -5.62 -7.71
CA LYS A 148 1.55 -5.64 -6.32
C LYS A 148 1.45 -4.22 -5.77
N ILE A 149 0.72 -4.06 -4.67
CA ILE A 149 0.71 -2.80 -3.91
C ILE A 149 1.44 -3.03 -2.61
N THR A 150 2.51 -2.28 -2.39
CA THR A 150 3.16 -2.26 -1.09
C THR A 150 2.52 -1.19 -0.24
N VAL A 151 2.01 -1.58 0.93
CA VAL A 151 1.35 -0.73 1.91
C VAL A 151 2.04 -0.84 3.26
N SER A 152 1.86 0.16 4.11
CA SER A 152 2.15 0.08 5.54
C SER A 152 0.95 0.58 6.31
N PHE A 153 0.82 0.17 7.57
CA PHE A 153 -0.27 0.60 8.43
C PHE A 153 0.29 1.51 9.52
N GLU A 154 -0.14 2.76 9.51
CA GLU A 154 0.24 3.74 10.52
C GLU A 154 -0.93 3.85 11.50
N MET A 155 -0.62 3.68 12.79
CA MET A 155 -1.60 3.62 13.87
C MET A 155 -1.44 4.79 14.86
N VAL A 156 -0.63 5.78 14.50
CA VAL A 156 -0.39 6.98 15.31
C VAL A 156 -1.41 8.03 14.88
N ASP A 157 -2.17 8.55 15.84
CA ASP A 157 -3.29 9.51 15.70
C ASP A 157 -4.57 8.96 15.04
N ARG A 158 -4.47 8.30 13.88
CA ARG A 158 -5.58 7.64 13.18
C ARG A 158 -5.08 6.39 12.46
N GLU A 159 -5.95 5.40 12.31
CA GLU A 159 -5.63 4.18 11.56
C GLU A 159 -5.76 4.44 10.07
N HIS A 160 -4.64 4.40 9.34
CA HIS A 160 -4.65 4.53 7.89
C HIS A 160 -3.69 3.57 7.19
N ILE A 161 -4.05 3.25 5.95
CA ILE A 161 -3.25 2.47 5.02
C ILE A 161 -2.42 3.45 4.20
N LYS A 162 -1.10 3.40 4.36
CA LYS A 162 -0.18 4.19 3.56
C LYS A 162 0.36 3.37 2.41
N VAL A 163 -0.01 3.73 1.19
CA VAL A 163 0.52 3.17 -0.04
C VAL A 163 1.95 3.68 -0.28
N ILE A 164 2.89 2.75 -0.29
CA ILE A 164 4.33 3.03 -0.44
C ILE A 164 4.74 2.92 -1.91
N THR A 165 4.35 1.84 -2.59
CA THR A 165 4.66 1.65 -4.01
C THR A 165 3.57 0.86 -4.72
N VAL A 166 3.51 1.06 -6.03
CA VAL A 166 2.60 0.37 -6.93
C VAL A 166 3.43 -0.23 -8.06
N THR A 167 3.59 -1.55 -8.09
CA THR A 167 4.35 -2.27 -9.10
C THR A 167 3.42 -2.81 -10.18
N ASN A 168 3.63 -2.36 -11.42
CA ASN A 168 2.98 -2.93 -12.60
C ASN A 168 3.77 -2.62 -13.90
N GLU A 169 3.90 -3.60 -14.78
CA GLU A 169 4.37 -3.46 -16.18
C GLU A 169 3.20 -3.41 -17.19
N HIS A 170 1.96 -3.67 -16.76
CA HIS A 170 0.77 -3.94 -17.56
C HIS A 170 -0.49 -3.16 -17.15
N ILE A 171 -0.37 -2.10 -16.35
CA ILE A 171 -1.53 -1.34 -15.82
C ILE A 171 -2.40 -0.75 -16.94
N SER A 172 -1.83 -0.50 -18.12
CA SER A 172 -2.58 -0.06 -19.31
C SER A 172 -3.61 -1.08 -19.79
N LYS A 173 -3.32 -2.38 -19.67
CA LYS A 173 -4.29 -3.44 -19.97
C LYS A 173 -5.37 -3.53 -18.90
N LEU A 174 -5.07 -3.08 -17.68
CA LEU A 174 -5.99 -3.06 -16.55
C LEU A 174 -6.99 -1.92 -16.68
N THR A 175 -6.57 -0.72 -17.09
CA THR A 175 -7.51 0.39 -17.37
C THR A 175 -8.50 -0.02 -18.45
N THR A 176 -8.05 -0.72 -19.50
CA THR A 176 -8.94 -1.29 -20.52
C THR A 176 -9.82 -2.41 -19.92
N SER A 177 -9.24 -3.41 -19.26
CA SER A 177 -9.96 -4.56 -18.70
C SER A 177 -10.95 -4.22 -17.57
N LEU A 178 -10.66 -3.21 -16.75
CA LEU A 178 -11.55 -2.73 -15.69
C LEU A 178 -12.64 -1.82 -16.27
N MET A 179 -12.36 -1.04 -17.33
CA MET A 179 -13.42 -0.36 -18.08
C MET A 179 -14.31 -1.35 -18.87
N ASP A 180 -13.78 -2.52 -19.22
CA ASP A 180 -14.52 -3.62 -19.87
C ASP A 180 -15.32 -4.47 -18.89
N LEU A 181 -15.08 -4.36 -17.58
CA LEU A 181 -15.91 -4.98 -16.56
C LEU A 181 -17.21 -4.16 -16.40
N PRO A 182 -18.40 -4.73 -16.70
CA PRO A 182 -19.65 -3.97 -16.76
C PRO A 182 -19.91 -3.17 -15.49
N GLU A 183 -19.67 -3.75 -14.30
CA GLU A 183 -19.91 -3.07 -13.03
C GLU A 183 -19.02 -1.85 -12.78
N ILE A 184 -17.78 -1.87 -13.26
CA ILE A 184 -16.82 -0.76 -13.09
C ILE A 184 -17.05 0.29 -14.19
N GLY A 185 -17.29 -0.16 -15.42
CA GLY A 185 -17.69 0.71 -16.52
C GLY A 185 -19.03 1.43 -16.25
N ASP A 186 -19.98 0.77 -15.60
CA ASP A 186 -21.28 1.33 -15.22
C ASP A 186 -21.16 2.28 -14.04
N LYS A 187 -20.32 1.98 -13.04
CA LYS A 187 -19.97 2.93 -11.96
C LYS A 187 -19.27 4.18 -12.52
N LEU A 188 -18.37 4.03 -13.49
CA LEU A 188 -17.69 5.14 -14.17
C LEU A 188 -18.62 5.93 -15.11
N ARG A 189 -19.62 5.29 -15.74
CA ARG A 189 -20.62 5.96 -16.58
C ARG A 189 -21.66 6.71 -15.77
N ALA A 190 -22.19 6.12 -14.70
CA ALA A 190 -23.04 6.81 -13.74
C ALA A 190 -22.34 8.06 -13.18
N PHE A 191 -21.05 7.92 -12.88
CA PHE A 191 -20.18 9.00 -12.46
C PHE A 191 -20.02 10.14 -13.50
N LYS A 192 -19.95 9.84 -14.80
CA LYS A 192 -19.91 10.87 -15.86
C LYS A 192 -21.24 11.61 -16.02
N GLN A 193 -22.37 10.95 -15.76
CA GLN A 193 -23.69 11.57 -15.84
C GLN A 193 -23.95 12.54 -14.68
N GLU A 194 -23.49 12.22 -13.47
CA GLU A 194 -23.60 13.12 -12.31
C GLU A 194 -22.77 14.40 -12.47
N LEU A 195 -21.60 14.32 -13.10
CA LEU A 195 -20.76 15.49 -13.40
C LEU A 195 -21.29 16.35 -14.55
N GLY A 196 -21.88 15.74 -15.58
CA GLY A 196 -22.48 16.46 -16.71
C GLY A 196 -23.80 17.17 -16.38
N GLY A 197 -24.43 16.82 -15.25
CA GLY A 197 -25.66 17.47 -14.75
C GLY A 197 -25.42 18.64 -13.80
N MET A 198 -24.17 18.97 -13.47
CA MET A 198 -23.83 20.12 -12.61
C MET A 198 -23.49 21.40 -13.38
N ASP A 199 -23.41 21.35 -14.72
CA ASP A 199 -23.24 22.51 -15.61
C ASP A 199 -24.56 22.92 -16.32
N SER A 200 -25.73 22.64 -15.71
CA SER A 200 -27.06 23.04 -16.21
C SER A 200 -27.82 23.90 -15.21
#